data_AF-A0A9D9SP11-F1
#
_entry.id   AF-A0A9D9SP11-F1
#
_cell.length_a   1.000
_cell.length_b   1.000
_cell.length_c   1.000
_cell.angle_alpha   90.00
_cell.angle_beta   90.00
_cell.angle_gamma   90.00
#
_symmetry.space_group_name_H-M   'P 1'
#
loop_
_entity.id
_entity.type
_entity.pdbx_description
1 polymer ?
#
loop_
_entity_poly.entity_id
_entity_poly.type
_entity_poly.pdbx_seq_one_letter_code
_entity_poly.pdbx_strand_id
1 'polypeptide(L)'
;MPQSITPFRIEIDSAEIDELRRRLAATRWPDRETTGDWSQGIPLDYMQSVCDYWASGYEMQRVADRVNKFPQFRTTIDDLGIHFLHVRSAHSDALPLLITHGWPGSVVEFLKVIEPLTDPVRHGGSPSDAFHVVCPSLPGYGYSDKPRTNGWGVKRTARAWGQLMARLGYDGYVAQGGDWGAMVTTCIGLSETAHCRGIHLNMPIVAPDMDTLNDLSEREQSALAGMQHYNEHDSGYSKQQSTRPQTLGYGLADSPAGQAAWILEKFWAWTDCGEGSAQHPENALSRDEMLDNVMMYWLTDSAASSARLY
;
A
#
# COMPACT_ATOMS: atom_id res chain seq x y z
N MET A 1 22.68 20.91 6.91
CA MET A 1 21.50 21.80 6.87
C MET A 1 20.44 21.19 7.79
N PRO A 2 19.62 21.99 8.52
CA PRO A 2 18.47 21.40 9.18
C PRO A 2 17.65 20.66 8.11
N GLN A 3 17.45 19.36 8.29
CA GLN A 3 16.75 18.53 7.32
C GLN A 3 15.27 18.95 7.37
N SER A 4 14.89 19.87 6.49
CA SER A 4 13.59 20.53 6.50
C SER A 4 12.48 19.58 6.08
N ILE A 5 11.30 19.75 6.66
CA ILE A 5 10.04 19.24 6.11
C ILE A 5 9.55 20.28 5.11
N THR A 6 9.31 19.87 3.88
CA THR A 6 8.82 20.74 2.80
C THR A 6 7.42 20.32 2.38
N PRO A 7 6.47 21.25 2.19
CA PRO A 7 5.17 20.94 1.61
C PRO A 7 5.32 20.22 0.27
N PHE A 8 4.39 19.32 -0.01
CA PHE A 8 4.31 18.58 -1.26
C PHE A 8 2.88 18.58 -1.78
N ARG A 9 2.74 18.51 -3.09
CA ARG A 9 1.47 18.37 -3.78
C ARG A 9 1.70 17.47 -4.99
N ILE A 10 0.78 16.55 -5.23
CA ILE A 10 0.80 15.72 -6.43
C ILE A 10 0.34 16.57 -7.61
N GLU A 11 1.15 16.58 -8.66
CA GLU A 11 0.84 17.17 -9.95
C GLU A 11 1.01 16.07 -10.99
N ILE A 12 -0.03 15.85 -11.82
CA ILE A 12 -0.01 14.85 -12.89
C ILE A 12 0.05 15.61 -14.21
N ASP A 13 1.13 15.41 -14.97
CA ASP A 13 1.29 16.08 -16.26
C ASP A 13 0.34 15.46 -17.30
N SER A 14 -0.28 16.33 -18.10
CA SER A 14 -0.99 15.95 -19.32
C SER A 14 -0.19 14.99 -20.22
N ALA A 15 1.12 15.18 -20.34
CA ALA A 15 1.98 14.32 -21.14
C ALA A 15 2.06 12.88 -20.61
N GLU A 16 2.04 12.70 -19.28
CA GLU A 16 2.01 11.37 -18.64
C GLU A 16 0.67 10.67 -18.88
N ILE A 17 -0.42 11.45 -18.85
CA ILE A 17 -1.78 10.96 -19.14
C ILE A 17 -1.91 10.55 -20.61
N ASP A 18 -1.40 11.38 -21.53
CA ASP A 18 -1.43 11.07 -22.96
C ASP A 18 -0.62 9.82 -23.27
N GLU A 19 0.53 9.65 -22.64
CA GLU A 19 1.36 8.45 -22.78
C GLU A 19 0.68 7.20 -22.20
N LEU A 20 0.05 7.31 -21.02
CA LEU A 20 -0.77 6.26 -20.42
C LEU A 20 -1.87 5.81 -21.39
N ARG A 21 -2.67 6.75 -21.90
CA ARG A 21 -3.76 6.47 -22.84
C ARG A 21 -3.24 5.83 -24.12
N ARG A 22 -2.14 6.33 -24.68
CA ARG A 22 -1.51 5.78 -25.87
C ARG A 22 -1.10 4.32 -25.64
N ARG A 23 -0.50 4.01 -24.49
CA ARG A 23 -0.07 2.65 -24.15
C ARG A 23 -1.24 1.70 -23.90
N LEU A 24 -2.28 2.15 -23.20
CA LEU A 24 -3.52 1.37 -23.02
C LEU A 24 -4.15 1.02 -24.37
N ALA A 25 -4.28 1.99 -25.28
CA ALA A 25 -4.83 1.78 -26.62
C ALA A 25 -3.97 0.85 -27.49
N ALA A 26 -2.64 0.82 -27.26
CA ALA A 26 -1.70 -0.02 -27.99
C ALA A 26 -1.41 -1.37 -27.29
N THR A 27 -2.19 -1.75 -26.28
CA THR A 27 -1.98 -2.98 -25.52
C THR A 27 -2.02 -4.20 -26.44
N ARG A 28 -0.93 -4.99 -26.42
CA ARG A 28 -0.92 -6.31 -27.05
C ARG A 28 -1.42 -7.35 -26.04
N TRP A 29 -2.68 -7.76 -26.20
CA TRP A 29 -3.31 -8.76 -25.35
C TRP A 29 -2.70 -10.16 -25.53
N PRO A 30 -2.56 -10.95 -24.45
CA PRO A 30 -2.20 -12.37 -24.54
C PRO A 30 -3.36 -13.19 -25.12
N ASP A 31 -3.08 -14.46 -25.40
CA ASP A 31 -4.13 -15.45 -25.59
C ASP A 31 -4.99 -15.60 -24.33
N ARG A 32 -6.22 -16.10 -24.52
CA ARG A 32 -7.19 -16.25 -23.44
C ARG A 32 -6.73 -17.34 -22.45
N GLU A 33 -7.00 -17.10 -21.16
CA GLU A 33 -6.90 -18.10 -20.10
C GLU A 33 -7.61 -19.41 -20.47
N THR A 34 -7.13 -20.53 -19.92
CA THR A 34 -7.70 -21.87 -20.22
C THR A 34 -8.82 -22.28 -19.27
N THR A 35 -9.10 -21.45 -18.27
CA THR A 35 -10.10 -21.66 -17.23
C THR A 35 -11.28 -20.70 -17.41
N GLY A 36 -12.43 -21.03 -16.82
CA GLY A 36 -13.61 -20.16 -16.79
C GLY A 36 -13.69 -19.27 -15.55
N ASP A 37 -12.60 -19.22 -14.77
CA ASP A 37 -12.50 -18.56 -13.48
C ASP A 37 -11.11 -17.90 -13.31
N TRP A 38 -10.87 -17.32 -12.14
CA TRP A 38 -9.66 -16.58 -11.78
C TRP A 38 -8.49 -17.48 -11.33
N SER A 39 -8.61 -18.81 -11.44
CA SER A 39 -7.57 -19.75 -10.94
C SER A 39 -6.23 -19.66 -11.68
N GLN A 40 -6.21 -19.03 -12.86
CA GLN A 40 -5.00 -18.71 -13.62
C GLN A 40 -4.62 -17.21 -13.55
N GLY A 41 -5.20 -16.46 -12.61
CA GLY A 41 -5.01 -15.02 -12.46
C GLY A 41 -6.17 -14.22 -13.04
N ILE A 42 -5.93 -12.93 -13.32
CA ILE A 42 -6.94 -12.00 -13.81
C ILE A 42 -7.47 -12.40 -15.21
N PRO A 43 -8.79 -12.58 -15.39
CA PRO A 43 -9.39 -12.92 -16.69
C PRO A 43 -9.16 -11.85 -17.76
N LEU A 44 -8.96 -12.28 -19.00
CA LEU A 44 -8.70 -11.39 -20.14
C LEU A 44 -9.81 -10.36 -20.36
N ASP A 45 -11.07 -10.78 -20.27
CA ASP A 45 -12.23 -9.92 -20.51
C ASP A 45 -12.38 -8.83 -19.42
N TYR A 46 -12.14 -9.19 -18.17
CA TYR A 46 -12.10 -8.24 -17.06
C TYR A 46 -10.97 -7.23 -17.25
N MET A 47 -9.76 -7.67 -17.58
CA MET A 47 -8.63 -6.76 -17.79
C MET A 47 -8.85 -5.83 -19.00
N GLN A 48 -9.44 -6.33 -20.09
CA GLN A 48 -9.86 -5.50 -21.23
C GLN A 48 -10.87 -4.42 -20.79
N SER A 49 -11.90 -4.81 -20.05
CA SER A 49 -12.91 -3.87 -19.51
C SER A 49 -12.29 -2.79 -18.60
N VAL A 50 -11.34 -3.18 -17.75
CA VAL A 50 -10.62 -2.24 -16.88
C VAL A 50 -9.77 -1.28 -17.70
N CYS A 51 -9.00 -1.75 -18.69
CA CYS A 51 -8.17 -0.89 -19.54
C CYS A 51 -9.02 0.09 -20.36
N ASP A 52 -10.15 -0.36 -20.90
CA ASP A 52 -11.08 0.50 -21.65
C ASP A 52 -11.65 1.61 -20.77
N TYR A 53 -12.11 1.24 -19.57
CA TYR A 53 -12.57 2.20 -18.58
C TYR A 53 -11.46 3.16 -18.15
N TRP A 54 -10.25 2.65 -17.89
CA TRP A 54 -9.12 3.47 -17.47
C TRP A 54 -8.74 4.50 -18.53
N ALA A 55 -8.75 4.13 -19.81
CA ALA A 55 -8.42 5.06 -20.89
C ALA A 55 -9.47 6.16 -21.11
N SER A 56 -10.75 5.83 -20.94
CA SER A 56 -11.88 6.65 -21.43
C SER A 56 -12.82 7.19 -20.36
N GLY A 57 -12.99 6.49 -19.23
CA GLY A 57 -13.95 6.79 -18.18
C GLY A 57 -13.35 7.15 -16.82
N TYR A 58 -12.11 6.75 -16.54
CA TYR A 58 -11.42 7.14 -15.31
C TYR A 58 -11.02 8.62 -15.36
N GLU A 59 -11.37 9.35 -14.30
CA GLU A 59 -11.00 10.75 -14.14
C GLU A 59 -9.50 10.87 -13.82
N MET A 60 -8.69 11.24 -14.82
CA MET A 60 -7.22 11.13 -14.73
C MET A 60 -6.55 11.92 -13.60
N GLN A 61 -7.21 12.99 -13.14
CA GLN A 61 -6.74 13.80 -12.00
C GLN A 61 -7.26 13.31 -10.64
N ARG A 62 -8.12 12.29 -10.63
CA ARG A 62 -8.83 11.82 -9.44
C ARG A 62 -7.90 11.48 -8.28
N VAL A 63 -6.85 10.69 -8.53
CA VAL A 63 -5.92 10.30 -7.47
C VAL A 63 -5.21 11.52 -6.86
N ALA A 64 -4.78 12.47 -7.70
CA ALA A 64 -4.19 13.72 -7.26
C ALA A 64 -5.19 14.53 -6.44
N ASP A 65 -6.41 14.73 -6.94
CA ASP A 65 -7.46 15.49 -6.25
C ASP A 65 -7.83 14.90 -4.89
N ARG A 66 -7.91 13.57 -4.79
CA ARG A 66 -8.24 12.88 -3.54
C ARG A 66 -7.12 12.99 -2.52
N VAL A 67 -5.87 12.76 -2.92
CA VAL A 67 -4.73 12.81 -2.00
C VAL A 67 -4.40 14.26 -1.62
N ASN A 68 -4.50 15.21 -2.56
CA ASN A 68 -4.25 16.65 -2.34
C ASN A 68 -5.28 17.36 -1.45
N LYS A 69 -6.36 16.68 -1.04
CA LYS A 69 -7.23 17.15 0.06
C LYS A 69 -6.51 17.14 1.40
N PHE A 70 -5.49 16.30 1.55
CA PHE A 70 -4.72 16.16 2.77
C PHE A 70 -3.35 16.86 2.64
N PRO A 71 -2.86 17.52 3.70
CA PRO A 71 -1.51 18.05 3.73
C PRO A 71 -0.48 16.95 3.52
N GLN A 72 0.37 17.14 2.51
CA GLN A 72 1.47 16.24 2.17
C GLN A 72 2.79 16.98 2.31
N PHE A 73 3.82 16.21 2.61
CA PHE A 73 5.15 16.73 2.84
C PHE A 73 6.21 15.77 2.33
N ARG A 74 7.41 16.32 2.14
CA ARG A 74 8.63 15.56 1.92
C ARG A 74 9.70 15.94 2.93
N THR A 75 10.55 14.99 3.26
CA THR A 75 11.77 15.24 4.03
C THR A 75 12.83 14.19 3.71
N THR A 76 14.10 14.52 3.85
CA THR A 76 15.20 13.57 3.61
C THR A 76 15.55 12.82 4.89
N ILE A 77 15.58 11.50 4.85
CA ILE A 77 16.02 10.62 5.95
C ILE A 77 16.97 9.57 5.37
N ASP A 78 18.16 9.44 5.97
CA ASP A 78 19.23 8.57 5.48
C ASP A 78 19.48 8.70 3.97
N ASP A 79 19.59 9.95 3.48
CA ASP A 79 19.79 10.35 2.08
C ASP A 79 18.67 9.95 1.10
N LEU A 80 17.49 9.61 1.61
CA LEU A 80 16.30 9.30 0.81
C LEU A 80 15.16 10.29 1.09
N GLY A 81 14.60 10.89 0.04
CA GLY A 81 13.44 11.78 0.17
C GLY A 81 12.15 10.99 0.41
N ILE A 82 11.65 11.03 1.63
CA ILE A 82 10.40 10.38 2.07
C ILE A 82 9.21 11.31 1.83
N HIS A 83 8.19 10.80 1.15
CA HIS A 83 6.86 11.42 1.06
C HIS A 83 5.95 10.91 2.19
N PHE A 84 5.13 11.80 2.74
CA PHE A 84 4.12 11.44 3.74
C PHE A 84 2.95 12.42 3.80
N LEU A 85 1.79 11.91 4.18
CA LEU A 85 0.66 12.73 4.61
C LEU A 85 0.81 13.02 6.10
N HIS A 86 0.47 14.25 6.53
CA HIS A 86 0.44 14.61 7.94
C HIS A 86 -0.78 15.48 8.23
N VAL A 87 -1.76 14.88 8.90
CA VAL A 87 -3.06 15.51 9.18
C VAL A 87 -3.22 15.68 10.68
N ARG A 88 -3.24 16.94 11.13
CA ARG A 88 -3.40 17.28 12.54
C ARG A 88 -4.89 17.33 12.88
N SER A 89 -5.31 16.53 13.86
CA SER A 89 -6.56 16.78 14.59
C SER A 89 -6.64 18.21 15.14
N ALA A 90 -7.87 18.73 15.20
CA ALA A 90 -8.20 19.97 15.92
C ALA A 90 -8.17 19.80 17.46
N HIS A 91 -8.18 18.56 17.96
CA HIS A 91 -8.05 18.28 19.39
C HIS A 91 -6.58 18.30 19.80
N SER A 92 -6.23 19.12 20.79
CA SER A 92 -4.83 19.33 21.24
C SER A 92 -4.20 18.07 21.83
N ASP A 93 -5.02 17.20 22.41
CA ASP A 93 -4.59 16.00 23.13
C ASP A 93 -4.63 14.75 22.24
N ALA A 94 -4.88 14.93 20.94
CA ALA A 94 -4.96 13.85 19.98
C ALA A 94 -3.66 13.03 19.95
N LEU A 95 -3.79 11.70 20.01
CA LEU A 95 -2.66 10.79 20.05
C LEU A 95 -1.97 10.74 18.68
N PRO A 96 -0.64 10.93 18.57
CA PRO A 96 0.04 10.77 17.29
C PRO A 96 0.01 9.31 16.83
N LEU A 97 -0.45 9.08 15.60
CA LEU A 97 -0.58 7.78 14.97
C LEU A 97 0.19 7.75 13.66
N LEU A 98 1.17 6.84 13.59
CA LEU A 98 1.89 6.50 12.36
C LEU A 98 1.21 5.31 11.69
N ILE A 99 0.79 5.43 10.43
CA ILE A 99 0.13 4.37 9.66
C ILE A 99 0.99 4.00 8.44
N THR A 100 1.44 2.75 8.36
CA THR A 100 2.30 2.27 7.27
C THR A 100 1.55 1.29 6.38
N HIS A 101 1.50 1.55 5.06
CA HIS A 101 0.95 0.64 4.06
C HIS A 101 1.92 -0.50 3.73
N GLY A 102 1.49 -1.42 2.87
CA GLY A 102 2.34 -2.49 2.32
C GLY A 102 2.37 -2.51 0.80
N TRP A 103 2.45 -3.71 0.23
CA TRP A 103 2.42 -3.99 -1.20
C TRP A 103 1.22 -4.91 -1.52
N PRO A 104 0.50 -4.71 -2.65
CA PRO A 104 0.68 -3.68 -3.67
C PRO A 104 -0.03 -2.36 -3.29
N GLY A 105 0.04 -1.99 -2.01
CA GLY A 105 -0.65 -0.86 -1.43
C GLY A 105 0.02 0.51 -1.57
N SER A 106 -0.66 1.54 -1.09
CA SER A 106 -0.14 2.91 -1.00
C SER A 106 -0.92 3.73 0.03
N VAL A 107 -0.53 4.99 0.21
CA VAL A 107 -1.23 5.91 1.13
C VAL A 107 -2.71 6.14 0.79
N VAL A 108 -3.16 5.76 -0.42
CA VAL A 108 -4.56 5.92 -0.84
C VAL A 108 -5.52 5.04 -0.04
N GLU A 109 -5.03 3.94 0.54
CA GLU A 109 -5.81 3.03 1.37
C GLU A 109 -6.37 3.73 2.61
N PHE A 110 -5.65 4.76 3.10
CA PHE A 110 -5.98 5.43 4.36
C PHE A 110 -6.94 6.60 4.19
N LEU A 111 -7.22 7.06 2.96
CA LEU A 111 -7.94 8.33 2.74
C LEU A 111 -9.33 8.36 3.38
N LYS A 112 -10.00 7.19 3.48
CA LYS A 112 -11.33 7.07 4.12
C LYS A 112 -11.29 7.08 5.65
N VAL A 113 -10.14 6.78 6.27
CA VAL A 113 -10.01 6.71 7.73
C VAL A 113 -9.33 7.93 8.34
N ILE A 114 -8.62 8.73 7.55
CA ILE A 114 -7.93 9.93 8.03
C ILE A 114 -8.90 10.91 8.71
N GLU A 115 -10.02 11.27 8.07
CA GLU A 115 -10.97 12.23 8.64
C GLU A 115 -11.64 11.70 9.92
N PRO A 116 -12.21 10.48 9.96
CA PRO A 116 -12.75 9.92 11.20
C PRO A 116 -11.72 9.82 12.34
N LEU A 117 -10.45 9.53 12.04
CA LEU A 117 -9.40 9.46 13.06
C LEU A 117 -8.98 10.84 13.56
N THR A 118 -8.97 11.85 12.69
CA THR A 118 -8.50 13.21 13.05
C THR A 118 -9.61 14.10 13.61
N ASP A 119 -10.87 13.86 13.27
CA ASP A 119 -12.05 14.59 13.75
C ASP A 119 -13.18 13.62 14.13
N PRO A 120 -12.99 12.77 15.16
CA PRO A 120 -13.97 11.74 15.51
C PRO A 120 -15.35 12.32 15.84
N VAL A 121 -15.43 13.54 16.40
CA VAL A 121 -16.70 14.18 16.78
C VAL A 121 -17.62 14.38 15.58
N ARG A 122 -17.08 14.84 14.44
CA ARG A 122 -17.85 15.00 13.20
C ARG A 122 -18.33 13.67 12.60
N HIS A 123 -17.75 12.56 13.05
CA HIS A 123 -18.04 11.22 12.59
C HIS A 123 -18.71 10.34 13.68
N GLY A 124 -19.23 10.95 14.76
CA GLY A 124 -20.01 10.26 15.79
C GLY A 124 -19.18 9.59 16.90
N GLY A 125 -17.88 9.81 16.94
CA GLY A 125 -16.97 9.36 18.00
C GLY A 125 -16.74 10.40 19.11
N SER A 126 -15.82 10.09 20.03
CA SER A 126 -15.44 10.97 21.15
C SER A 126 -14.20 11.81 20.81
N PRO A 127 -14.08 13.06 21.30
CA PRO A 127 -12.84 13.84 21.21
C PRO A 127 -11.60 13.12 21.77
N SER A 128 -11.80 12.25 22.77
CA SER A 128 -10.72 11.47 23.41
C SER A 128 -10.09 10.44 22.47
N ASP A 129 -10.78 10.09 21.39
CA ASP A 129 -10.36 9.05 20.45
C ASP A 129 -9.68 9.66 19.21
N ALA A 130 -9.35 10.95 19.27
CA ALA A 130 -8.75 11.68 18.16
C ALA A 130 -7.26 11.35 18.01
N PHE A 131 -6.79 11.34 16.76
CA PHE A 131 -5.40 11.12 16.40
C PHE A 131 -4.85 12.27 15.55
N HIS A 132 -3.57 12.58 15.73
CA HIS A 132 -2.81 13.20 14.64
C HIS A 132 -2.29 12.08 13.73
N VAL A 133 -2.62 12.09 12.45
CA VAL A 133 -2.32 10.97 11.55
C VAL A 133 -1.12 11.29 10.66
N VAL A 134 -0.18 10.36 10.58
CA VAL A 134 0.99 10.41 9.69
C VAL A 134 1.01 9.15 8.84
N CYS A 135 0.90 9.30 7.52
CA CYS A 135 0.91 8.18 6.57
C CYS A 135 2.06 8.33 5.58
N PRO A 136 3.25 7.78 5.86
CA PRO A 136 4.35 7.83 4.92
C PRO A 136 4.22 6.81 3.78
N SER A 137 4.69 7.19 2.60
CA SER A 137 4.95 6.25 1.53
C SER A 137 6.24 5.49 1.80
N LEU A 138 6.20 4.16 1.73
CA LEU A 138 7.38 3.31 1.93
C LEU A 138 8.55 3.73 1.00
N PRO A 139 9.82 3.57 1.43
CA PRO A 139 10.99 3.75 0.57
C PRO A 139 10.86 3.01 -0.77
N GLY A 140 10.89 3.73 -1.90
CA GLY A 140 10.71 3.14 -3.23
C GLY A 140 9.26 2.93 -3.67
N TYR A 141 8.27 3.43 -2.92
CA TYR A 141 6.85 3.36 -3.25
C TYR A 141 6.29 4.76 -3.48
N GLY A 142 5.41 4.92 -4.47
CA GLY A 142 4.73 6.18 -4.75
C GLY A 142 5.70 7.36 -4.84
N TYR A 143 5.39 8.45 -4.13
CA TYR A 143 6.18 9.69 -4.18
C TYR A 143 7.39 9.73 -3.23
N SER A 144 7.70 8.62 -2.53
CA SER A 144 8.99 8.46 -1.85
C SER A 144 10.07 8.10 -2.88
N ASP A 145 11.29 8.60 -2.68
CA ASP A 145 12.39 8.34 -3.59
C ASP A 145 12.70 6.84 -3.70
N LYS A 146 13.19 6.45 -4.88
CA LYS A 146 13.69 5.10 -5.16
C LYS A 146 15.08 4.94 -4.53
N PRO A 147 15.32 3.96 -3.64
CA PRO A 147 16.65 3.69 -3.12
C PRO A 147 17.69 3.49 -4.22
N ARG A 148 18.82 4.20 -4.12
CA ARG A 148 19.96 4.09 -5.05
C ARG A 148 20.96 3.01 -4.66
N THR A 149 20.85 2.49 -3.45
CA THR A 149 21.70 1.43 -2.89
C THR A 149 20.85 0.38 -2.19
N ASN A 150 21.40 -0.82 -2.04
CA ASN A 150 20.77 -1.88 -1.25
C ASN A 150 20.64 -1.49 0.24
N GLY A 151 19.86 -2.27 0.99
CA GLY A 151 19.77 -2.18 2.46
C GLY A 151 18.58 -1.36 3.01
N TRP A 152 17.69 -0.88 2.14
CA TRP A 152 16.37 -0.39 2.54
C TRP A 152 15.40 -1.56 2.75
N GLY A 153 15.50 -2.19 3.92
CA GLY A 153 14.57 -3.21 4.38
C GLY A 153 13.81 -2.80 5.64
N VAL A 154 12.92 -3.68 6.12
CA VAL A 154 11.99 -3.45 7.24
C VAL A 154 12.61 -2.71 8.43
N LYS A 155 13.76 -3.17 8.95
CA LYS A 155 14.43 -2.57 10.12
C LYS A 155 14.94 -1.15 9.86
N ARG A 156 15.42 -0.86 8.65
CA ARG A 156 15.89 0.49 8.28
C ARG A 156 14.71 1.43 8.13
N THR A 157 13.63 0.97 7.48
CA THR A 157 12.39 1.74 7.38
C THR A 157 11.80 2.07 8.75
N ALA A 158 11.78 1.11 9.69
CA ALA A 158 11.33 1.35 11.07
C ALA A 158 12.14 2.47 11.77
N ARG A 159 13.48 2.46 11.63
CA ARG A 159 14.32 3.56 12.15
C ARG A 159 14.03 4.89 11.47
N ALA A 160 13.82 4.88 10.15
CA ALA A 160 13.46 6.09 9.41
C ALA A 160 12.12 6.68 9.89
N TRP A 161 11.15 5.83 10.24
CA TRP A 161 9.89 6.27 10.87
C TRP A 161 10.08 6.87 12.25
N GLY A 162 10.94 6.29 13.09
CA GLY A 162 11.32 6.92 14.37
C GLY A 162 11.91 8.32 14.16
N GLN A 163 12.82 8.47 13.19
CA GLN A 163 13.39 9.78 12.82
C GLN A 163 12.33 10.75 12.28
N LEU A 164 11.39 10.27 11.46
CA LEU A 164 10.28 11.07 10.93
C LEU A 164 9.40 11.60 12.05
N MET A 165 8.97 10.73 12.96
CA MET A 165 8.12 11.11 14.09
C MET A 165 8.82 12.09 15.04
N ALA A 166 10.10 11.87 15.33
CA ALA A 166 10.91 12.82 16.10
C ALA A 166 11.05 14.18 15.40
N ARG A 167 11.25 14.20 14.08
CA ARG A 167 11.31 15.45 13.30
C ARG A 167 9.98 16.21 13.31
N LEU A 168 8.86 15.49 13.38
CA LEU A 168 7.52 16.07 13.53
C LEU A 168 7.23 16.56 14.97
N GLY A 169 8.16 16.37 15.91
CA GLY A 169 8.04 16.80 17.31
C GLY A 169 7.20 15.84 18.16
N TYR A 170 7.03 14.59 17.74
CA TYR A 170 6.31 13.59 18.51
C TYR A 170 7.24 12.78 19.42
N ASP A 171 7.32 13.19 20.68
CA ASP A 171 8.08 12.47 21.71
C ASP A 171 7.38 11.19 22.21
N GLY A 172 6.14 10.96 21.76
CA GLY A 172 5.40 9.73 21.98
C GLY A 172 4.30 9.52 20.95
N TYR A 173 4.22 8.33 20.37
CA TYR A 173 3.24 7.99 19.33
C TYR A 173 2.85 6.51 19.39
N VAL A 174 1.79 6.13 18.68
CA VAL A 174 1.45 4.73 18.41
C VAL A 174 1.61 4.45 16.92
N ALA A 175 1.87 3.19 16.56
CA ALA A 175 2.09 2.79 15.18
C ALA A 175 1.12 1.71 14.74
N GLN A 176 0.71 1.77 13.47
CA GLN A 176 -0.22 0.86 12.84
C GLN A 176 0.29 0.39 11.48
N GLY A 177 0.11 -0.89 11.18
CA GLY A 177 0.30 -1.37 9.81
C GLY A 177 -0.30 -2.75 9.52
N GLY A 178 -0.54 -3.00 8.25
CA GLY A 178 -0.83 -4.30 7.62
C GLY A 178 0.27 -4.64 6.61
N ASP A 179 0.31 -5.88 6.10
CA ASP A 179 1.30 -6.32 5.10
C ASP A 179 2.76 -5.96 5.50
N TRP A 180 3.61 -5.40 4.63
CA TRP A 180 4.94 -4.91 4.99
C TRP A 180 4.89 -3.83 6.08
N GLY A 181 3.82 -3.04 6.12
CA GLY A 181 3.57 -2.09 7.19
C GLY A 181 3.44 -2.77 8.56
N ALA A 182 2.90 -3.99 8.63
CA ALA A 182 2.85 -4.77 9.87
C ALA A 182 4.26 -5.21 10.30
N MET A 183 5.09 -5.66 9.35
CA MET A 183 6.50 -6.01 9.61
C MET A 183 7.30 -4.80 10.10
N VAL A 184 7.13 -3.65 9.45
CA VAL A 184 7.79 -2.38 9.83
C VAL A 184 7.32 -1.93 11.21
N THR A 185 6.02 -1.95 11.46
CA THR A 185 5.41 -1.58 12.74
C THR A 185 5.88 -2.50 13.87
N THR A 186 6.00 -3.81 13.61
CA THR A 186 6.58 -4.77 14.56
C THR A 186 8.02 -4.40 14.89
N CYS A 187 8.83 -4.07 13.88
CA CYS A 187 10.20 -3.62 14.11
C CYS A 187 10.25 -2.31 14.90
N ILE A 188 9.30 -1.39 14.73
CA ILE A 188 9.20 -0.18 15.58
C ILE A 188 8.96 -0.57 17.04
N GLY A 189 8.00 -1.46 17.31
CA GLY A 189 7.69 -1.92 18.66
C GLY A 189 8.82 -2.70 19.34
N LEU A 190 9.67 -3.37 18.57
CA LEU A 190 10.88 -4.05 19.07
C LEU A 190 12.12 -3.16 19.15
N SER A 191 12.10 -1.99 18.51
CA SER A 191 13.28 -1.15 18.39
C SER A 191 13.54 -0.31 19.63
N GLU A 192 14.78 0.15 19.75
CA GLU A 192 15.25 1.04 20.81
C GLU A 192 14.68 2.47 20.73
N THR A 193 13.80 2.78 19.76
CA THR A 193 13.17 4.10 19.70
C THR A 193 12.16 4.23 20.84
N ALA A 194 12.59 4.80 21.96
CA ALA A 194 11.84 4.93 23.22
C ALA A 194 10.53 5.74 23.14
N HIS A 195 10.09 6.11 21.94
CA HIS A 195 8.96 7.00 21.69
C HIS A 195 7.69 6.26 21.20
N CYS A 196 7.80 5.03 20.71
CA CYS A 196 6.61 4.25 20.36
C CYS A 196 5.96 3.66 21.62
N ARG A 197 4.72 4.07 21.92
CA ARG A 197 3.96 3.69 23.12
C ARG A 197 3.18 2.38 22.94
N GLY A 198 2.95 1.97 21.69
CA GLY A 198 2.15 0.80 21.38
C GLY A 198 2.01 0.59 19.88
N ILE A 199 1.70 -0.65 19.50
CA ILE A 199 1.51 -1.05 18.11
C ILE A 199 0.13 -1.69 17.89
N HIS A 200 -0.44 -1.48 16.71
CA HIS A 200 -1.66 -2.14 16.25
C HIS A 200 -1.42 -2.79 14.88
N LEU A 201 -1.67 -4.08 14.76
CA LEU A 201 -1.45 -4.83 13.52
C LEU A 201 -2.78 -5.40 13.02
N ASN A 202 -3.13 -5.16 11.75
CA ASN A 202 -4.29 -5.80 11.10
C ASN A 202 -3.90 -6.99 10.21
N MET A 203 -2.62 -7.38 10.21
CA MET A 203 -2.11 -8.59 9.57
C MET A 203 -0.93 -9.17 10.37
N PRO A 204 -1.16 -9.60 11.63
CA PRO A 204 -0.10 -10.25 12.41
C PRO A 204 0.23 -11.63 11.81
N ILE A 205 1.52 -11.92 11.59
CA ILE A 205 1.99 -13.25 11.19
C ILE A 205 2.57 -13.91 12.43
N VAL A 206 1.90 -14.96 12.93
CA VAL A 206 2.31 -15.71 14.12
C VAL A 206 2.22 -17.19 13.81
N ALA A 207 3.34 -17.90 14.00
CA ALA A 207 3.35 -19.35 13.95
C ALA A 207 2.94 -19.92 15.33
N PRO A 208 2.11 -20.98 15.38
CA PRO A 208 1.82 -21.67 16.63
C PRO A 208 3.09 -22.30 17.22
N ASP A 209 3.18 -22.33 18.55
CA ASP A 209 4.19 -23.15 19.24
C ASP A 209 3.82 -24.63 19.19
N MET A 210 4.72 -25.49 19.70
CA MET A 210 4.52 -26.95 19.64
C MET A 210 3.30 -27.42 20.43
N ASP A 211 2.97 -26.77 21.55
CA ASP A 211 1.82 -27.16 22.36
C ASP A 211 0.52 -26.80 21.64
N THR A 212 0.45 -25.61 21.04
CA THR A 212 -0.68 -25.16 20.21
C THR A 212 -0.85 -26.03 18.98
N LEU A 213 0.25 -26.42 18.31
CA LEU A 213 0.21 -27.30 17.14
C LEU A 213 -0.42 -28.66 17.42
N ASN A 214 -0.31 -29.16 18.66
CA ASN A 214 -0.86 -30.45 19.05
C ASN A 214 -2.34 -30.37 19.48
N ASP A 215 -2.92 -29.17 19.61
CA ASP A 215 -4.29 -28.95 20.07
C ASP A 215 -4.95 -27.72 19.38
N LEU A 216 -4.94 -27.72 18.05
CA LEU A 216 -5.46 -26.60 17.25
C LEU A 216 -6.99 -26.56 17.27
N SER A 217 -7.55 -25.40 17.59
CA SER A 217 -8.96 -25.09 17.37
C SER A 217 -9.32 -25.07 15.88
N GLU A 218 -10.61 -25.18 15.54
CA GLU A 218 -11.08 -25.07 14.15
C GLU A 218 -10.65 -23.76 13.47
N ARG A 219 -10.61 -22.65 14.23
CA ARG A 219 -10.16 -21.36 13.73
C ARG A 219 -8.66 -21.36 13.39
N GLU A 220 -7.85 -22.01 14.22
CA GLU A 220 -6.41 -22.10 13.99
C GLU A 220 -6.08 -23.06 12.84
N GLN A 221 -6.83 -24.16 12.72
CA GLN A 221 -6.74 -25.05 11.56
C GLN A 221 -7.10 -24.31 10.26
N SER A 222 -8.16 -23.51 10.26
CA SER A 222 -8.54 -22.66 9.12
C SER A 222 -7.46 -21.63 8.78
N ALA A 223 -6.83 -21.00 9.78
CA ALA A 223 -5.72 -20.07 9.57
C ALA A 223 -4.49 -20.76 8.96
N LEU A 224 -4.15 -21.97 9.40
CA LEU A 224 -3.07 -22.78 8.83
C LEU A 224 -3.37 -23.22 7.39
N ALA A 225 -4.62 -23.60 7.10
CA ALA A 225 -5.06 -23.89 5.74
C ALA A 225 -4.94 -22.65 4.83
N GLY A 226 -5.29 -21.47 5.32
CA GLY A 226 -5.09 -20.20 4.59
C GLY A 226 -3.61 -19.91 4.32
N MET A 227 -2.73 -20.11 5.30
CA MET A 227 -1.27 -19.99 5.10
C MET A 227 -0.74 -20.98 4.07
N GLN A 228 -1.22 -22.22 4.10
CA GLN A 228 -0.86 -23.23 3.10
C GLN A 228 -1.33 -22.83 1.69
N HIS A 229 -2.58 -22.40 1.56
CA HIS A 229 -3.13 -21.91 0.29
C HIS A 229 -2.31 -20.76 -0.27
N TYR A 230 -1.95 -19.77 0.57
CA TYR A 230 -1.08 -18.66 0.16
C TYR A 230 0.26 -19.15 -0.37
N ASN A 231 0.90 -20.10 0.31
CA ASN A 231 2.20 -20.63 -0.11
C ASN A 231 2.10 -21.36 -1.46
N GLU A 232 1.02 -22.12 -1.68
CA GLU A 232 0.82 -22.94 -2.88
C GLU A 232 0.38 -22.11 -4.10
N HIS A 233 -0.48 -21.10 -3.90
CA HIS A 233 -1.16 -20.41 -4.99
C HIS A 233 -0.80 -18.92 -5.11
N ASP A 234 -0.69 -18.20 -3.99
CA ASP A 234 -0.60 -16.73 -4.03
C ASP A 234 0.83 -16.20 -3.98
N SER A 235 1.79 -16.96 -3.46
CA SER A 235 3.14 -16.48 -3.13
C SER A 235 4.06 -16.26 -4.34
N GLY A 236 3.61 -16.58 -5.56
CA GLY A 236 4.40 -16.48 -6.79
C GLY A 236 4.93 -15.06 -7.06
N TYR A 237 4.09 -14.05 -6.82
CA TYR A 237 4.49 -12.64 -6.97
C TYR A 237 5.67 -12.31 -6.03
N SER A 238 5.60 -12.76 -4.77
CA SER A 238 6.59 -12.49 -3.72
C SER A 238 7.90 -13.19 -4.05
N LYS A 239 7.84 -14.41 -4.59
CA LYS A 239 9.04 -15.11 -5.04
C LYS A 239 9.73 -14.40 -6.20
N GLN A 240 8.97 -13.89 -7.17
CA GLN A 240 9.52 -13.14 -8.30
C GLN A 240 10.14 -11.81 -7.83
N GLN A 241 9.47 -11.08 -6.95
CA GLN A 241 9.96 -9.80 -6.41
C GLN A 241 11.19 -9.97 -5.52
N SER A 242 11.23 -10.98 -4.64
CA SER A 242 12.39 -11.24 -3.75
C SER A 242 13.65 -11.70 -4.47
N THR A 243 13.53 -12.21 -5.70
CA THR A 243 14.67 -12.79 -6.42
C THR A 243 15.10 -11.97 -7.62
N ARG A 244 14.17 -11.46 -8.42
CA ARG A 244 14.43 -10.76 -9.69
C ARG A 244 13.56 -9.50 -9.86
N PRO A 245 13.59 -8.57 -8.88
CA PRO A 245 12.72 -7.39 -8.91
C PRO A 245 13.00 -6.49 -10.12
N GLN A 246 14.27 -6.37 -10.53
CA GLN A 246 14.65 -5.59 -11.72
C GLN A 246 14.10 -6.20 -13.01
N THR A 247 14.10 -7.53 -13.13
CA THR A 247 13.60 -8.23 -14.33
C THR A 247 12.09 -8.05 -14.46
N LEU A 248 11.34 -8.22 -13.37
CA LEU A 248 9.90 -7.97 -13.33
C LEU A 248 9.60 -6.50 -13.67
N GLY A 249 10.39 -5.59 -13.11
CA GLY A 249 10.21 -4.15 -13.25
C GLY A 249 10.16 -3.64 -14.69
N TYR A 250 10.92 -4.23 -15.63
CA TYR A 250 10.89 -3.78 -17.03
C TYR A 250 9.52 -3.92 -17.67
N GLY A 251 8.81 -5.02 -17.42
CA GLY A 251 7.48 -5.25 -17.98
C GLY A 251 6.42 -4.35 -17.34
N LEU A 252 6.49 -4.18 -16.01
CA LEU A 252 5.53 -3.37 -15.26
C LEU A 252 5.73 -1.86 -15.49
N ALA A 253 6.96 -1.41 -15.70
CA ALA A 253 7.25 -0.02 -16.03
C ALA A 253 6.82 0.35 -17.46
N ASP A 254 6.87 -0.60 -18.40
CA ASP A 254 6.53 -0.35 -19.80
C ASP A 254 5.03 -0.50 -20.09
N SER A 255 4.36 -1.46 -19.44
CA SER A 255 2.98 -1.81 -19.76
C SER A 255 2.02 -1.40 -18.64
N PRO A 256 1.16 -0.38 -18.83
CA PRO A 256 0.14 -0.03 -17.83
C PRO A 256 -0.87 -1.17 -17.64
N ALA A 257 -1.24 -1.89 -18.70
CA ALA A 257 -2.09 -3.07 -18.60
C ALA A 257 -1.41 -4.18 -17.77
N GLY A 258 -0.11 -4.39 -17.96
CA GLY A 258 0.67 -5.34 -17.17
C GLY A 258 0.80 -4.92 -15.70
N GLN A 259 1.03 -3.63 -15.45
CA GLN A 259 1.08 -3.06 -14.11
C GLN A 259 -0.26 -3.21 -13.37
N ALA A 260 -1.37 -2.90 -14.06
CA ALA A 260 -2.71 -3.05 -13.50
C ALA A 260 -3.01 -4.52 -13.20
N ALA A 261 -2.79 -5.43 -14.16
CA ALA A 261 -3.01 -6.87 -13.96
C ALA A 261 -2.27 -7.41 -12.72
N TRP A 262 -0.99 -7.04 -12.55
CA TRP A 262 -0.15 -7.48 -11.43
C TRP A 262 -0.65 -7.02 -10.05
N ILE A 263 -1.37 -5.90 -10.00
CA ILE A 263 -1.93 -5.32 -8.77
C ILE A 263 -3.37 -5.78 -8.54
N LEU A 264 -4.22 -5.71 -9.57
CA LEU A 264 -5.66 -5.95 -9.50
C LEU A 264 -6.02 -7.39 -9.18
N GLU A 265 -5.19 -8.35 -9.59
CA GLU A 265 -5.34 -9.75 -9.17
C GLU A 265 -5.35 -9.87 -7.63
N LYS A 266 -4.52 -9.08 -6.93
CA LYS A 266 -4.44 -9.11 -5.47
C LYS A 266 -5.66 -8.50 -4.80
N PHE A 267 -6.30 -7.51 -5.41
CA PHE A 267 -7.56 -6.99 -4.90
C PHE A 267 -8.69 -8.03 -4.97
N TRP A 268 -8.73 -8.86 -6.03
CA TRP A 268 -9.66 -9.99 -6.12
C TRP A 268 -9.33 -11.07 -5.08
N ALA A 269 -8.05 -11.43 -4.93
CA ALA A 269 -7.63 -12.52 -4.05
C ALA A 269 -7.70 -12.16 -2.55
N TRP A 270 -7.41 -10.91 -2.18
CA TRP A 270 -7.13 -10.53 -0.78
C TRP A 270 -8.16 -9.57 -0.18
N THR A 271 -9.18 -9.17 -0.93
CA THR A 271 -10.31 -8.40 -0.39
C THR A 271 -11.49 -9.32 -0.13
N ASP A 272 -12.26 -9.04 0.92
CA ASP A 272 -13.56 -9.68 1.17
C ASP A 272 -14.57 -9.23 0.10
N CYS A 273 -14.54 -9.89 -1.06
CA CYS A 273 -15.27 -9.52 -2.26
C CYS A 273 -16.23 -10.62 -2.76
N GLY A 274 -16.62 -11.52 -1.86
CA GLY A 274 -17.49 -12.66 -2.10
C GLY A 274 -16.73 -13.97 -2.29
N GLU A 275 -17.47 -15.06 -2.52
CA GLU A 275 -16.93 -16.41 -2.72
C GLU A 275 -17.53 -17.06 -3.98
N GLY A 276 -16.79 -18.02 -4.54
CA GLY A 276 -17.25 -18.82 -5.69
C GLY A 276 -17.61 -17.95 -6.89
N SER A 277 -18.77 -18.21 -7.51
CA SER A 277 -19.21 -17.47 -8.71
C SER A 277 -19.64 -16.03 -8.44
N ALA A 278 -19.84 -15.64 -7.18
CA ALA A 278 -20.21 -14.27 -6.81
C ALA A 278 -18.98 -13.38 -6.51
N GLN A 279 -17.78 -13.99 -6.41
CA GLN A 279 -16.55 -13.26 -6.09
C GLN A 279 -16.16 -12.30 -7.21
N HIS A 280 -16.07 -11.01 -6.88
CA HIS A 280 -15.71 -9.97 -7.85
C HIS A 280 -15.09 -8.78 -7.10
N PRO A 281 -13.91 -8.27 -7.50
CA PRO A 281 -13.19 -7.26 -6.72
C PRO A 281 -14.03 -5.98 -6.49
N GLU A 282 -14.89 -5.65 -7.46
CA GLU A 282 -15.79 -4.48 -7.37
C GLU A 282 -16.91 -4.60 -6.33
N ASN A 283 -17.14 -5.76 -5.74
CA ASN A 283 -18.04 -5.91 -4.59
C ASN A 283 -17.49 -5.21 -3.34
N ALA A 284 -16.17 -5.09 -3.24
CA ALA A 284 -15.50 -4.52 -2.07
C ALA A 284 -14.90 -3.13 -2.33
N LEU A 285 -14.35 -2.91 -3.52
CA LEU A 285 -13.68 -1.66 -3.90
C LEU A 285 -14.15 -1.22 -5.27
N SER A 286 -14.57 0.04 -5.42
CA SER A 286 -14.94 0.53 -6.74
C SER A 286 -13.76 0.48 -7.71
N ARG A 287 -14.05 0.34 -9.01
CA ARG A 287 -13.02 0.35 -10.06
C ARG A 287 -12.12 1.60 -9.99
N ASP A 288 -12.72 2.75 -9.70
CA ASP A 288 -12.04 4.01 -9.42
C ASP A 288 -11.00 3.90 -8.30
N GLU A 289 -11.34 3.27 -7.19
CA GLU A 289 -10.45 3.16 -6.01
C GLU A 289 -9.29 2.21 -6.27
N MET A 290 -9.54 1.12 -6.99
CA MET A 290 -8.49 0.23 -7.42
C MET A 290 -7.53 0.94 -8.41
N LEU A 291 -8.07 1.72 -9.35
CA LEU A 291 -7.26 2.50 -10.28
C LEU A 291 -6.53 3.67 -9.62
N ASP A 292 -7.09 4.31 -8.59
CA ASP A 292 -6.37 5.30 -7.77
C ASP A 292 -5.06 4.70 -7.23
N ASN A 293 -5.11 3.46 -6.73
CA ASN A 293 -3.92 2.77 -6.25
C ASN A 293 -2.95 2.37 -7.38
N VAL A 294 -3.45 1.84 -8.51
CA VAL A 294 -2.61 1.51 -9.67
C VAL A 294 -1.90 2.76 -10.22
N MET A 295 -2.59 3.91 -10.27
CA MET A 295 -2.03 5.18 -10.70
C MET A 295 -0.85 5.63 -9.83
N MET A 296 -0.88 5.38 -8.51
CA MET A 296 0.25 5.69 -7.63
C MET A 296 1.53 4.94 -8.01
N TYR A 297 1.40 3.72 -8.56
CA TYR A 297 2.52 2.93 -9.05
C TYR A 297 2.96 3.36 -10.45
N TRP A 298 1.99 3.57 -11.35
CA TRP A 298 2.25 3.94 -12.74
C TRP A 298 2.94 5.31 -12.86
N LEU A 299 2.35 6.35 -12.27
CA LEU A 299 2.85 7.73 -12.40
C LEU A 299 4.23 7.94 -11.78
N THR A 300 4.62 7.07 -10.84
CA THR A 300 5.90 7.19 -10.14
C THR A 300 6.93 6.17 -10.63
N ASP A 301 6.55 5.30 -11.56
CA ASP A 301 7.34 4.16 -12.02
C ASP A 301 7.91 3.36 -10.82
N SER A 302 7.06 3.07 -9.84
CA SER A 302 7.48 2.47 -8.58
C SER A 302 7.40 0.95 -8.54
N ALA A 303 7.12 0.29 -9.68
CA ALA A 303 7.01 -1.18 -9.75
C ALA A 303 8.32 -1.87 -9.35
N ALA A 304 9.42 -1.50 -10.02
CA ALA A 304 10.73 -2.10 -9.78
C ALA A 304 11.30 -1.72 -8.41
N SER A 305 11.11 -0.47 -7.99
CA SER A 305 11.63 0.01 -6.72
C SER A 305 10.89 -0.56 -5.52
N SER A 306 9.56 -0.69 -5.60
CA SER A 306 8.77 -1.29 -4.53
C SER A 306 9.09 -2.78 -4.36
N ALA A 307 9.26 -3.51 -5.47
CA ALA A 307 9.63 -4.92 -5.46
C ALA A 307 10.97 -5.21 -4.75
N ARG A 308 11.90 -4.24 -4.64
CA ARG A 308 13.21 -4.43 -3.98
C ARG A 308 13.13 -4.55 -2.45
N LEU A 309 11.96 -4.36 -1.85
CA LEU A 309 11.74 -4.60 -0.42
C LEU A 309 11.65 -6.10 -0.08
N TYR A 310 11.24 -6.93 -1.05
CA TYR A 310 11.14 -8.39 -0.93
C TYR A 310 12.53 -9.05 -0.93
#